data_AF-A0A1V6NJD5-F1
#
_entry.id   AF-A0A1V6NJD5-F1
#
_cell.length_a   1.000
_cell.length_b   1.000
_cell.length_c   1.000
_cell.angle_alpha   90.00
_cell.angle_beta   90.00
_cell.angle_gamma   90.00
#
_symmetry.space_group_name_H-M   'P 1'
#
loop_
_entity.id
_entity.type
_entity.pdbx_description
1 polymer ?
#
loop_
_entity_poly.entity_id
_entity_poly.type
_entity_poly.pdbx_seq_one_letter_code
_entity_poly.pdbx_strand_id
1 'polypeptide(L)'
;MKLTIFFPLAAFLSLTVADPSVDISPCLSRCLNEAAVVAGCISSIDYECTCPSKAFKDTLGKCLELSCSPDDLTAAGELHKERCGEDPPQ
;
A
#
# COMPACT_ATOMS: atom_id res chain seq x y z
N MET A 1 39.41 -31.99 -31.50
CA MET A 1 38.58 -30.91 -32.08
C MET A 1 38.49 -29.78 -31.07
N LYS A 2 38.80 -28.56 -31.53
CA LYS A 2 38.78 -27.29 -30.80
C LYS A 2 37.48 -26.58 -31.15
N LEU A 3 36.69 -26.16 -30.17
CA LEU A 3 35.66 -25.14 -30.33
C LEU A 3 35.64 -24.25 -29.08
N THR A 4 36.53 -23.26 -29.12
CA THR A 4 36.45 -22.00 -28.41
C THR A 4 35.18 -21.26 -28.81
N ILE A 5 34.28 -21.01 -27.85
CA ILE A 5 33.20 -20.03 -28.00
C ILE A 5 33.36 -19.02 -26.86
N PHE A 6 33.99 -17.91 -27.21
CA PHE A 6 33.98 -16.66 -26.46
C PHE A 6 32.56 -16.10 -26.52
N PHE A 7 31.82 -16.20 -25.41
CA PHE A 7 30.53 -15.51 -25.28
C PHE A 7 30.82 -14.05 -24.92
N PRO A 8 30.45 -13.08 -25.76
CA PRO A 8 30.75 -11.68 -25.52
C PRO A 8 29.96 -11.19 -24.30
N LEU A 9 30.56 -10.26 -23.56
CA LEU A 9 29.89 -9.51 -22.49
C LEU A 9 28.57 -8.92 -23.03
N ALA A 10 27.45 -9.56 -22.71
CA ALA A 10 26.17 -8.90 -22.74
C ALA A 10 26.15 -7.94 -21.55
N ALA A 11 26.21 -6.65 -21.83
CA ALA A 11 25.91 -5.62 -20.86
C ALA A 11 24.52 -5.91 -20.29
N PHE A 12 24.47 -6.30 -19.01
CA PHE A 12 23.23 -6.43 -18.27
C PHE A 12 22.64 -5.04 -18.14
N LEU A 13 21.76 -4.66 -19.08
CA LEU A 13 20.80 -3.59 -18.84
C LEU A 13 19.88 -4.11 -17.74
N SER A 14 20.15 -3.71 -16.50
CA SER A 14 19.23 -3.88 -15.38
C SER A 14 17.97 -3.07 -15.69
N LEU A 15 17.05 -3.69 -16.41
CA LEU A 15 15.65 -3.32 -16.37
C LEU A 15 15.20 -3.58 -14.95
N THR A 16 15.26 -2.55 -14.09
CA THR A 16 14.45 -2.52 -12.89
C THR A 16 13.01 -2.47 -13.37
N VAL A 17 12.40 -3.64 -13.53
CA VAL A 17 10.96 -3.75 -13.65
C VAL A 17 10.47 -3.22 -12.30
N ALA A 18 9.98 -1.98 -12.29
CA ALA A 18 9.24 -1.47 -11.14
C ALA A 18 8.02 -2.39 -11.05
N ASP A 19 8.05 -3.30 -10.09
CA ASP A 19 6.94 -4.18 -9.81
C ASP A 19 5.76 -3.27 -9.42
N PRO A 20 4.60 -3.35 -10.08
CA PRO A 20 3.43 -2.55 -9.72
C PRO A 20 2.74 -3.11 -8.47
N SER A 21 3.50 -3.72 -7.55
CA SER A 21 3.05 -3.79 -6.16
C SER A 21 2.80 -2.35 -5.72
N VAL A 22 1.57 -2.02 -5.33
CA VAL A 22 1.21 -0.73 -4.75
C VAL A 22 2.09 -0.55 -3.52
N ASP A 23 3.25 0.11 -3.72
CA ASP A 23 4.26 0.29 -2.70
C ASP A 23 3.74 1.40 -1.78
N ILE A 24 2.96 0.97 -0.79
CA ILE A 24 2.37 1.88 0.18
C ILE A 24 3.49 2.50 1.00
N SER A 25 3.49 3.82 1.11
CA SER A 25 4.57 4.51 1.80
C SER A 25 4.69 4.03 3.26
N PRO A 26 5.87 4.20 3.88
CA PRO A 26 6.03 3.93 5.31
C PRO A 26 5.07 4.75 6.19
N CYS A 27 4.67 5.94 5.73
CA CYS A 27 3.73 6.80 6.45
C CYS A 27 2.32 6.19 6.45
N LEU A 28 1.84 5.83 5.26
CA LEU A 28 0.56 5.19 5.08
C LEU A 28 0.47 3.87 5.84
N SER A 29 1.52 3.03 5.75
CA SER A 29 1.62 1.77 6.48
C SER A 29 1.51 1.96 8.00
N ARG A 30 2.19 2.97 8.55
CA ARG A 30 2.11 3.30 9.98
C ARG A 30 0.69 3.74 10.37
N CYS A 31 0.08 4.64 9.61
CA CYS A 31 -1.26 5.15 9.90
C CYS A 31 -2.34 4.06 9.80
N LEU A 32 -2.23 3.14 8.83
CA LEU A 32 -3.10 1.97 8.72
C LEU A 32 -3.00 1.07 9.96
N ASN A 33 -1.79 0.83 10.47
CA ASN A 33 -1.59 0.02 11.67
C ASN A 33 -2.12 0.71 12.93
N GLU A 34 -1.86 2.01 13.10
CA GLU A 34 -2.40 2.80 14.23
C GLU A 34 -3.93 2.78 14.23
N ALA A 35 -4.56 3.03 13.08
CA ALA A 35 -6.00 3.00 12.93
C ALA A 35 -6.58 1.61 13.27
N ALA A 36 -5.91 0.52 12.86
CA ALA A 36 -6.34 -0.84 13.20
C ALA A 36 -6.32 -1.08 14.72
N VAL A 37 -5.25 -0.67 15.40
CA VAL A 37 -5.11 -0.79 16.86
C VAL A 37 -6.20 0.01 17.58
N VAL A 38 -6.44 1.26 17.18
CA VAL A 38 -7.47 2.12 17.78
C VAL A 38 -8.88 1.57 17.55
N ALA A 39 -9.13 1.02 16.37
CA ALA A 39 -10.41 0.39 16.05
C ALA A 39 -10.62 -0.97 16.72
N GLY A 40 -9.58 -1.56 17.32
CA GLY A 40 -9.63 -2.92 17.88
C GLY A 40 -9.67 -4.03 16.83
N CYS A 41 -9.26 -3.73 15.59
CA CYS A 41 -9.16 -4.73 14.52
C CYS A 41 -7.89 -5.57 14.69
N ILE A 42 -7.90 -6.81 14.19
CA ILE A 42 -6.75 -7.72 14.31
C ILE A 42 -5.54 -7.16 13.56
N SER A 43 -5.78 -6.51 12.43
CA SER A 43 -4.76 -5.86 11.61
C SER A 43 -5.40 -4.85 10.65
N SER A 44 -4.58 -4.06 9.96
CA SER A 44 -5.07 -3.17 8.90
C SER A 44 -5.64 -3.87 7.67
N ILE A 45 -5.45 -5.19 7.55
CA ILE A 45 -6.01 -6.02 6.47
C ILE A 45 -7.21 -6.85 6.92
N ASP A 46 -7.67 -6.66 8.16
CA ASP A 46 -8.91 -7.22 8.66
C ASP A 46 -10.09 -6.43 8.08
N TYR A 47 -10.40 -6.63 6.81
CA TYR A 47 -11.35 -5.80 6.07
C TYR A 47 -12.77 -5.89 6.61
N GLU A 48 -13.17 -7.05 7.12
CA GLU A 48 -14.45 -7.25 7.82
C GLU A 48 -14.59 -6.34 9.05
N CYS A 49 -13.46 -6.00 9.71
CA CYS A 49 -13.45 -5.04 10.82
C CYS A 49 -13.21 -3.59 10.36
N THR A 50 -12.20 -3.37 9.52
CA THR A 50 -11.70 -2.02 9.18
C THR A 50 -12.65 -1.26 8.26
N CYS A 51 -13.28 -1.92 7.29
CA CYS A 51 -14.18 -1.27 6.33
C CYS A 51 -15.44 -0.67 6.97
N PRO A 52 -16.20 -1.37 7.85
CA PRO A 52 -17.34 -0.78 8.54
C PRO A 52 -16.95 0.15 9.70
N SER A 53 -15.71 0.08 10.20
CA SER A 53 -15.30 0.82 11.39
C SER A 53 -15.12 2.31 11.13
N LYS A 54 -16.01 3.13 11.71
CA LYS A 54 -15.85 4.58 11.74
C LYS A 54 -14.57 4.99 12.49
N ALA A 55 -14.24 4.32 13.59
CA ALA A 55 -13.05 4.60 14.38
C ALA A 55 -11.77 4.40 13.56
N PHE A 56 -11.72 3.34 12.74
CA PHE A 56 -10.62 3.11 11.80
C PHE A 56 -10.51 4.26 10.80
N LYS A 57 -11.60 4.58 10.10
CA LYS A 57 -11.64 5.63 9.06
C LYS A 57 -11.25 7.01 9.60
N ASP A 58 -11.80 7.41 10.75
CA ASP A 58 -11.48 8.69 11.39
C ASP A 58 -10.01 8.76 11.82
N THR A 59 -9.49 7.69 12.44
CA THR A 59 -8.10 7.65 12.94
C THR A 59 -7.10 7.65 11.79
N LEU A 60 -7.37 6.87 10.74
CA LEU A 60 -6.56 6.84 9.53
C LEU A 60 -6.52 8.22 8.88
N GLY A 61 -7.68 8.84 8.64
CA GLY A 61 -7.76 10.17 8.04
C GLY A 61 -6.96 11.21 8.83
N LYS A 62 -7.17 11.26 10.15
CA LYS A 62 -6.44 12.19 11.02
C LYS A 62 -4.93 11.95 11.05
N CYS A 63 -4.49 10.69 11.06
CA CYS A 63 -3.06 10.36 11.02
C CYS A 63 -2.42 10.83 9.70
N LEU A 64 -3.09 10.59 8.58
CA LEU A 64 -2.63 10.98 7.25
C LEU A 64 -2.54 12.51 7.12
N GLU A 65 -3.58 13.23 7.52
CA GLU A 65 -3.62 14.70 7.49
C GLU A 65 -2.50 15.36 8.31
N LEU A 66 -2.15 14.78 9.46
CA LEU A 66 -1.17 15.37 10.37
C LEU A 66 0.28 14.98 10.05
N SER A 67 0.49 13.80 9.46
CA SER A 67 1.81 13.16 9.47
C SER A 67 2.32 12.72 8.11
N CYS A 68 1.47 12.72 7.08
CA CYS A 68 1.77 12.14 5.78
C CYS A 68 1.61 13.15 4.65
N SER A 69 2.01 12.75 3.45
CA SER A 69 1.90 13.56 2.25
C SER A 69 0.48 13.51 1.66
N PRO A 70 0.09 14.49 0.81
CA PRO A 70 -1.17 14.41 0.07
C PRO A 70 -1.28 13.16 -0.83
N ASP A 71 -0.16 12.63 -1.32
CA ASP A 71 -0.14 11.41 -2.13
C ASP A 71 -0.58 10.20 -1.30
N ASP A 72 -0.24 10.17 0.00
CA ASP A 72 -0.66 9.10 0.93
C ASP A 72 -2.17 9.13 1.21
N LEU A 73 -2.79 10.31 1.22
CA LEU A 73 -4.25 10.44 1.32
C LEU A 73 -4.94 9.86 0.08
N THR A 74 -4.40 10.12 -1.10
CA THR A 74 -4.92 9.59 -2.36
C THR A 74 -4.77 8.06 -2.40
N ALA A 75 -3.57 7.56 -2.09
CA ALA A 75 -3.29 6.12 -2.01
C ALA A 75 -4.17 5.41 -0.97
N ALA A 76 -4.42 6.02 0.20
CA ALA A 76 -5.33 5.47 1.20
C ALA A 76 -6.76 5.34 0.67
N GLY A 77 -7.24 6.31 -0.10
CA GLY A 77 -8.56 6.27 -0.73
C GLY A 77 -8.66 5.18 -1.80
N GLU A 78 -7.65 5.04 -2.65
CA GLU A 78 -7.58 3.98 -3.66
C GLU A 78 -7.56 2.60 -3.03
N LEU A 79 -6.74 2.40 -1.98
CA LEU A 79 -6.71 1.16 -1.21
C LEU A 79 -8.06 0.87 -0.54
N HIS A 80 -8.71 1.89 0.02
CA HIS A 80 -10.03 1.71 0.62
C HIS A 80 -11.03 1.22 -0.41
N LYS A 81 -11.05 1.83 -1.60
CA LYS A 81 -11.92 1.40 -2.71
C LYS A 81 -11.59 -0.03 -3.17
N GLU A 82 -10.30 -0.38 -3.28
CA GLU A 82 -9.86 -1.73 -3.67
C GLU A 82 -10.30 -2.80 -2.65
N ARG A 83 -10.22 -2.48 -1.35
CA ARG A 83 -10.39 -3.46 -0.26
C ARG A 83 -11.82 -3.54 0.27
N CYS A 84 -12.51 -2.40 0.30
CA CYS A 84 -13.83 -2.25 0.90
C CYS A 84 -14.95 -2.04 -0.14
N GLY A 85 -14.60 -1.79 -1.40
CA GLY A 85 -15.53 -1.36 -2.43
C GLY A 85 -15.89 0.13 -2.32
N GLU A 86 -16.84 0.57 -3.13
CA GLU A 86 -17.43 1.91 -3.00
C GLU A 86 -18.47 1.89 -1.87
N ASP A 87 -18.42 2.86 -0.95
CA ASP A 87 -19.49 3.05 0.04
C ASP A 87 -20.82 3.18 -0.73
N PRO A 88 -21.89 2.42 -0.38
CA PRO A 88 -23.19 2.61 -1.02
C PRO A 88 -23.64 4.07 -0.80
N PRO A 89 -24.29 4.71 -1.79
CA PRO A 89 -24.76 6.07 -1.63
C PRO A 89 -25.68 6.13 -0.40
N GLN A 90 -25.30 6.97 0.57
CA GLN A 90 -26.09 7.27 1.76
C GLN A 90 -27.38 8.01 1.41
#